data_AF-A0A1I0Q518-F1
#
_entry.id   AF-A0A1I0Q518-F1
#
_cell.length_a   1.000
_cell.length_b   1.000
_cell.length_c   1.000
_cell.angle_alpha   90.00
_cell.angle_beta   90.00
_cell.angle_gamma   90.00
#
_symmetry.space_group_name_H-M   'P 1'
#
loop_
_entity.id
_entity.type
_entity.pdbx_description
1 polymer ?
#
loop_
_entity_poly.entity_id
_entity_poly.type
_entity_poly.pdbx_seq_one_letter_code
_entity_poly.pdbx_strand_id
1 'polypeptide(L)'
;MKKHVIILPALLVSAFAYSQVGINTPDPKADLDIVGNTLGLKSSANSGSWDNIWLQVDSRKAAVNASGAEDGLQFNVGSNNKGTYGDDQTLKTVATMTHNGNLGIGTTTPQNRIDLGSDAPGATNNPAGKKLAVYNTSTASSFYGLGVSSYTLQIHAGSPADGEPGMVLTQSGNVGIGAPSPSSSAILELASTNKGFLPPRMTTAQRDAVNPKPAGLMIYNTTVNIMQYWNGSSWINYQ
;
A
#
# COMPACT_ATOMS: atom_id res chain seq x y z
N MET A 1 -33.81 -67.06 -47.24
CA MET A 1 -34.49 -66.77 -45.95
C MET A 1 -33.67 -67.37 -44.82
N LYS A 2 -33.08 -66.53 -43.95
CA LYS A 2 -33.13 -66.62 -42.48
C LYS A 2 -32.01 -65.76 -41.87
N LYS A 3 -32.42 -64.51 -41.63
CA LYS A 3 -32.10 -63.57 -40.56
C LYS A 3 -30.66 -63.53 -40.03
N HIS A 4 -29.99 -62.44 -40.38
CA HIS A 4 -28.78 -61.92 -39.75
C HIS A 4 -29.04 -61.62 -38.27
N VAL A 5 -28.16 -62.09 -37.40
CA VAL A 5 -27.98 -61.52 -36.07
C VAL A 5 -26.52 -61.10 -36.01
N ILE A 6 -26.28 -59.85 -36.42
CA ILE A 6 -25.03 -59.15 -36.20
C ILE A 6 -25.05 -58.76 -34.72
N ILE A 7 -24.32 -59.50 -33.87
CA ILE A 7 -24.09 -59.09 -32.49
C ILE A 7 -23.04 -57.99 -32.55
N LEU A 8 -23.51 -56.74 -32.47
CA LEU A 8 -22.68 -55.55 -32.28
C LEU A 8 -21.85 -55.77 -31.01
N PRO A 9 -20.51 -55.78 -31.03
CA PRO A 9 -19.78 -55.61 -29.79
C PRO A 9 -20.06 -54.18 -29.36
N ALA A 10 -20.83 -54.00 -28.29
CA ALA A 10 -21.01 -52.69 -27.68
C ALA A 10 -19.61 -52.19 -27.31
N LEU A 11 -19.12 -51.25 -28.10
CA LEU A 11 -17.86 -50.56 -27.90
C LEU A 11 -17.90 -50.02 -26.47
N LEU A 12 -17.11 -50.60 -25.57
CA LEU A 12 -16.87 -50.04 -24.25
C LEU A 12 -16.08 -48.76 -24.48
N VAL A 13 -16.77 -47.66 -24.79
CA VAL A 13 -16.17 -46.34 -24.74
C VAL A 13 -15.96 -46.10 -23.24
N SER A 14 -14.75 -46.39 -22.78
CA SER A 14 -14.24 -45.80 -21.55
C SER A 14 -14.29 -44.29 -21.78
N ALA A 15 -15.39 -43.67 -21.37
CA ALA A 15 -15.42 -42.23 -21.21
C ALA A 15 -14.37 -41.92 -20.14
N PHE A 16 -13.15 -41.57 -20.56
CA PHE A 16 -12.24 -40.83 -19.71
C PHE A 16 -12.85 -39.43 -19.53
N ALA A 17 -13.88 -39.36 -18.70
CA ALA A 17 -14.63 -38.14 -18.46
C ALA A 17 -14.09 -37.52 -17.16
N TYR A 18 -13.25 -36.50 -17.39
CA TYR A 18 -12.75 -35.48 -16.45
C TYR A 18 -11.77 -35.94 -15.36
N SER A 19 -10.56 -35.36 -15.39
CA SER A 19 -9.48 -35.48 -14.40
C SER A 19 -9.71 -34.69 -13.11
N GLN A 20 -10.93 -34.22 -12.87
CA GLN A 20 -11.25 -33.30 -11.80
C GLN A 20 -11.88 -34.05 -10.63
N VAL A 21 -11.22 -34.00 -9.47
CA VAL A 21 -11.78 -34.54 -8.22
C VAL A 21 -12.68 -33.48 -7.59
N GLY A 22 -14.00 -33.63 -7.75
CA GLY A 22 -15.00 -32.89 -7.00
C GLY A 22 -15.35 -33.59 -5.69
N ILE A 23 -15.07 -32.97 -4.54
CA ILE A 23 -15.57 -33.43 -3.24
C ILE A 23 -16.85 -32.66 -2.93
N ASN A 24 -17.98 -33.36 -2.82
CA ASN A 24 -19.31 -32.79 -2.52
C ASN A 24 -19.84 -31.80 -3.59
N THR A 25 -19.45 -31.97 -4.86
CA THR A 25 -20.04 -31.28 -6.02
C THR A 25 -20.04 -32.22 -7.24
N PRO A 26 -21.14 -32.30 -8.01
CA PRO A 26 -21.16 -33.09 -9.26
C PRO A 26 -20.44 -32.39 -10.42
N ASP A 27 -20.18 -31.08 -10.33
CA ASP A 27 -19.60 -30.26 -11.40
C ASP A 27 -18.35 -29.50 -10.90
N PRO A 28 -17.22 -30.17 -10.62
CA PRO A 28 -16.00 -29.49 -10.20
C PRO A 28 -15.51 -28.50 -11.25
N LYS A 29 -15.05 -27.32 -10.80
CA LYS A 29 -14.59 -26.21 -11.68
C LYS A 29 -13.07 -26.04 -11.72
N ALA A 30 -12.33 -26.81 -10.92
CA ALA A 30 -10.87 -26.82 -10.86
C ALA A 30 -10.37 -28.25 -10.58
N ASP A 31 -9.17 -28.58 -11.06
CA ASP A 31 -8.51 -29.85 -10.81
C ASP A 31 -7.79 -29.76 -9.45
N LEU A 32 -8.24 -30.55 -8.46
CA LEU A 32 -7.43 -30.85 -7.29
C LEU A 32 -6.34 -31.84 -7.71
N ASP A 33 -5.07 -31.45 -7.57
CA ASP A 33 -3.94 -32.26 -7.98
C ASP A 33 -3.07 -32.63 -6.77
N ILE A 34 -2.59 -33.87 -6.75
CA ILE A 34 -1.62 -34.36 -5.77
C ILE A 34 -0.48 -35.00 -6.54
N VAL A 35 0.65 -34.31 -6.60
CA VAL A 35 1.87 -34.83 -7.24
C VAL A 35 2.83 -35.29 -6.14
N GLY A 36 3.00 -36.61 -6.03
CA GLY A 36 3.77 -37.20 -4.93
C GLY A 36 3.11 -36.89 -3.58
N ASN A 37 3.78 -36.07 -2.76
CA ASN A 37 3.27 -35.63 -1.45
C ASN A 37 2.82 -34.16 -1.43
N THR A 38 2.67 -33.55 -2.61
CA THR A 38 2.40 -32.12 -2.75
C THR A 38 0.96 -31.89 -3.22
N LEU A 39 0.20 -31.14 -2.41
CA LEU A 39 -1.18 -30.76 -2.68
C LEU A 39 -1.24 -29.41 -3.41
N GLY A 40 -1.96 -29.34 -4.53
CA GLY A 40 -2.09 -28.12 -5.32
C GLY A 40 -3.31 -28.06 -6.23
N LEU A 41 -3.39 -26.98 -7.01
CA LEU A 41 -4.42 -26.70 -7.99
C LEU A 41 -3.76 -26.30 -9.32
N LYS A 42 -4.35 -26.74 -10.44
CA LYS A 42 -3.93 -26.35 -11.80
C LYS A 42 -5.07 -25.62 -12.51
N SER A 43 -4.74 -24.71 -13.43
CA SER A 43 -5.76 -23.93 -14.16
C SER A 43 -6.63 -24.79 -15.10
N SER A 44 -6.07 -25.89 -15.60
CA SER A 44 -6.81 -26.96 -16.30
C SER A 44 -5.97 -28.24 -16.41
N ALA A 45 -6.62 -29.36 -16.74
CA ALA A 45 -5.97 -30.65 -17.01
C ALA A 45 -4.82 -30.57 -18.04
N ASN A 46 -4.95 -29.68 -19.02
CA ASN A 46 -3.99 -29.50 -20.12
C ASN A 46 -3.06 -28.29 -19.94
N SER A 47 -3.14 -27.61 -18.80
CA SER A 47 -2.26 -26.49 -18.50
C SER A 47 -0.79 -26.92 -18.43
N GLY A 48 0.11 -26.01 -18.79
CA GLY A 48 1.55 -26.28 -18.76
C GLY A 48 2.01 -26.65 -17.36
N SER A 49 3.20 -27.27 -17.25
CA SER A 49 3.80 -27.58 -15.93
C SER A 49 3.98 -26.35 -15.03
N TRP A 50 3.81 -25.15 -15.58
CA TRP A 50 4.03 -23.88 -14.90
C TRP A 50 2.73 -23.24 -14.42
N ASP A 51 1.52 -23.58 -14.87
CA ASP A 51 0.32 -22.78 -14.48
C ASP A 51 -0.41 -23.36 -13.26
N ASN A 52 0.19 -23.24 -12.08
CA ASN A 52 -0.32 -23.89 -10.87
C ASN A 52 0.05 -23.18 -9.56
N ILE A 53 -0.70 -23.53 -8.51
CA ILE A 53 -0.48 -23.10 -7.14
C ILE A 53 -0.44 -24.33 -6.21
N TRP A 54 0.52 -24.41 -5.30
CA TRP A 54 0.64 -25.54 -4.38
C TRP A 54 1.22 -25.18 -3.02
N LEU A 55 0.96 -26.05 -2.05
CA LEU A 55 1.53 -25.97 -0.71
C LEU A 55 2.81 -26.81 -0.65
N GLN A 56 3.90 -26.20 -0.22
CA GLN A 56 5.15 -26.89 0.06
C GLN A 56 5.47 -26.77 1.54
N VAL A 57 5.76 -27.90 2.18
CA VAL A 57 6.20 -27.93 3.58
C VAL A 57 7.48 -28.76 3.65
N ASP A 58 8.54 -28.16 4.17
CA ASP A 58 9.80 -28.83 4.48
C ASP A 58 10.05 -28.80 6.00
N SER A 59 11.16 -29.43 6.44
CA SER A 59 11.52 -29.53 7.86
C SER A 59 11.70 -28.19 8.61
N ARG A 60 11.74 -27.06 7.90
CA ARG A 60 12.08 -25.73 8.42
C ARG A 60 11.07 -24.65 8.02
N LYS A 61 10.36 -24.81 6.89
CA LYS A 61 9.46 -23.78 6.34
C LYS A 61 8.25 -24.40 5.64
N ALA A 62 7.15 -23.66 5.66
CA ALA A 62 6.02 -23.84 4.76
C ALA A 62 5.96 -22.68 3.77
N ALA A 63 5.50 -22.95 2.55
CA ALA A 63 5.35 -21.98 1.48
C ALA A 63 4.09 -22.24 0.66
N VAL A 64 3.53 -21.17 0.11
CA VAL A 64 2.58 -21.21 -0.99
C VAL A 64 3.37 -20.83 -2.24
N ASN A 65 3.42 -21.73 -3.20
CA ASN A 65 4.13 -21.52 -4.44
C ASN A 65 3.12 -21.29 -5.56
N ALA A 66 3.40 -20.32 -6.42
CA ALA A 66 2.66 -20.09 -7.65
C ALA A 66 3.68 -20.00 -8.79
N SER A 67 3.56 -20.88 -9.78
CA SER A 67 4.30 -20.78 -11.03
C SER A 67 3.38 -20.25 -12.13
N GLY A 68 3.93 -19.75 -13.25
CA GLY A 68 3.10 -19.25 -14.36
C GLY A 68 2.23 -18.04 -13.98
N ALA A 69 2.65 -17.31 -12.94
CA ALA A 69 2.03 -16.08 -12.46
C ALA A 69 2.97 -14.91 -12.76
N GLU A 70 3.21 -14.66 -14.06
CA GLU A 70 4.12 -13.63 -14.54
C GLU A 70 3.71 -12.22 -14.09
N ASP A 71 2.41 -12.00 -13.88
CA ASP A 71 1.89 -10.73 -13.33
C ASP A 71 1.75 -10.77 -11.78
N GLY A 72 2.04 -11.90 -11.15
CA GLY A 72 2.03 -12.09 -9.70
C GLY A 72 0.83 -12.83 -9.14
N LEU A 73 0.91 -13.14 -7.84
CA LEU A 73 -0.16 -13.73 -7.05
C LEU A 73 -1.11 -12.63 -6.56
N GLN A 74 -2.39 -12.73 -6.89
CA GLN A 74 -3.40 -11.74 -6.54
C GLN A 74 -4.31 -12.22 -5.41
N PHE A 75 -4.69 -11.29 -4.55
CA PHE A 75 -5.77 -11.46 -3.58
C PHE A 75 -6.99 -10.71 -4.09
N ASN A 76 -8.03 -11.46 -4.41
CA ASN A 76 -9.27 -10.97 -4.99
C ASN A 76 -10.41 -11.08 -3.97
N VAL A 77 -11.20 -10.03 -3.80
CA VAL A 77 -12.33 -9.97 -2.87
C VAL A 77 -13.61 -9.68 -3.65
N GLY A 78 -14.69 -10.40 -3.34
CA GLY A 78 -16.00 -10.18 -3.95
C GLY A 78 -16.57 -8.80 -3.59
N SER A 79 -17.09 -8.09 -4.59
CA SER A 79 -17.69 -6.76 -4.42
C SER A 79 -19.22 -6.75 -4.45
N ASN A 80 -19.85 -7.91 -4.59
CA ASN A 80 -21.31 -8.05 -4.62
C ASN A 80 -21.86 -8.18 -3.19
N ASN A 81 -23.11 -7.74 -2.94
CA ASN A 81 -23.75 -7.81 -1.62
C ASN A 81 -24.09 -9.24 -1.16
N LYS A 82 -24.10 -10.20 -2.10
CA LYS A 82 -24.29 -11.64 -1.86
C LYS A 82 -23.48 -12.42 -2.89
N GLY A 83 -22.93 -13.56 -2.48
CA GLY A 83 -22.20 -14.44 -3.38
C GLY A 83 -22.06 -15.84 -2.82
N THR A 84 -22.20 -16.83 -3.68
CA THR A 84 -21.81 -18.22 -3.44
C THR A 84 -20.62 -18.54 -4.33
N TYR A 85 -19.72 -19.41 -3.87
CA TYR A 85 -18.61 -19.87 -4.70
C TYR A 85 -19.10 -20.41 -6.05
N GLY A 86 -18.55 -19.88 -7.16
CA GLY A 86 -18.86 -20.33 -8.52
C GLY A 86 -20.06 -19.64 -9.19
N ASP A 87 -20.67 -18.61 -8.58
CA ASP A 87 -21.54 -17.68 -9.31
C ASP A 87 -20.72 -16.58 -10.02
N ASP A 88 -21.37 -15.74 -10.84
CA ASP A 88 -20.75 -14.61 -11.55
C ASP A 88 -20.35 -13.47 -10.58
N GLN A 89 -19.54 -13.76 -9.57
CA GLN A 89 -19.00 -12.76 -8.65
C GLN A 89 -18.18 -11.71 -9.42
N THR A 90 -18.45 -10.44 -9.13
CA THR A 90 -17.49 -9.39 -9.47
C THR A 90 -16.40 -9.43 -8.42
N LEU A 91 -15.18 -9.73 -8.83
CA LEU A 91 -14.00 -9.74 -7.97
C LEU A 91 -13.19 -8.46 -8.17
N LYS A 92 -12.72 -7.88 -7.07
CA LYS A 92 -11.75 -6.77 -7.06
C LYS A 92 -10.42 -7.26 -6.51
N THR A 93 -9.34 -7.04 -7.25
CA THR A 93 -7.99 -7.24 -6.73
C THR A 93 -7.69 -6.19 -5.67
N VAL A 94 -7.40 -6.64 -4.45
CA VAL A 94 -7.06 -5.76 -3.31
C VAL A 94 -5.58 -5.78 -2.97
N ALA A 95 -4.86 -6.85 -3.33
CA ALA A 95 -3.42 -6.92 -3.21
C ALA A 95 -2.80 -7.82 -4.29
N THR A 96 -1.56 -7.51 -4.67
CA THR A 96 -0.79 -8.25 -5.69
C THR A 96 0.64 -8.44 -5.23
N MET A 97 1.15 -9.67 -5.25
CA MET A 97 2.56 -9.97 -4.98
C MET A 97 3.23 -10.43 -6.27
N THR A 98 4.12 -9.62 -6.82
CA THR A 98 4.79 -9.94 -8.10
C THR A 98 6.02 -10.81 -7.90
N HIS A 99 6.43 -11.52 -8.96
CA HIS A 99 7.63 -12.37 -8.96
C HIS A 99 8.93 -11.61 -8.63
N ASN A 100 8.95 -10.29 -8.82
CA ASN A 100 10.09 -9.44 -8.45
C ASN A 100 10.13 -9.10 -6.95
N GLY A 101 9.15 -9.58 -6.17
CA GLY A 101 9.03 -9.37 -4.72
C GLY A 101 8.45 -8.00 -4.36
N ASN A 102 7.61 -7.44 -5.22
CA ASN A 102 6.85 -6.22 -4.92
C ASN A 102 5.45 -6.59 -4.44
N LEU A 103 4.95 -5.89 -3.42
CA LEU A 103 3.59 -5.98 -2.90
C LEU A 103 2.83 -4.72 -3.29
N GLY A 104 1.80 -4.86 -4.12
CA GLY A 104 0.78 -3.86 -4.36
C GLY A 104 -0.38 -4.03 -3.39
N ILE A 105 -0.86 -2.94 -2.79
CA ILE A 105 -2.12 -2.88 -2.05
C ILE A 105 -2.99 -1.85 -2.79
N GLY A 106 -4.09 -2.30 -3.37
CA GLY A 106 -4.92 -1.47 -4.25
C GLY A 106 -4.33 -1.21 -5.65
N THR A 107 -3.27 -1.93 -6.04
CA THR A 107 -2.70 -1.89 -7.39
C THR A 107 -2.29 -3.29 -7.87
N THR A 108 -2.43 -3.53 -9.18
CA THR A 108 -2.00 -4.76 -9.85
C THR A 108 -0.59 -4.66 -10.42
N THR A 109 -0.02 -3.46 -10.51
CA THR A 109 1.28 -3.20 -11.14
C THR A 109 2.24 -2.47 -10.20
N PRO A 110 2.55 -3.03 -9.02
CA PRO A 110 3.38 -2.35 -8.03
C PRO A 110 4.80 -2.09 -8.56
N GLN A 111 5.17 -0.81 -8.61
CA GLN A 111 6.49 -0.39 -9.11
C GLN A 111 7.56 -0.42 -8.03
N ASN A 112 7.16 -0.48 -6.77
CA ASN A 112 8.02 -0.47 -5.60
C ASN A 112 7.74 -1.68 -4.69
N ARG A 113 8.63 -1.93 -3.73
CA ARG A 113 8.51 -3.06 -2.79
C ARG A 113 7.17 -3.11 -2.08
N ILE A 114 6.67 -1.95 -1.65
CA ILE A 114 5.30 -1.75 -1.20
C ILE A 114 4.76 -0.57 -2.00
N ASP A 115 3.69 -0.80 -2.73
CA ASP A 115 3.01 0.20 -3.56
C ASP A 115 1.54 0.27 -3.13
N LEU A 116 1.08 1.45 -2.74
CA LEU A 116 -0.27 1.67 -2.20
C LEU A 116 -1.22 2.29 -3.25
N GLY A 117 -0.85 2.14 -4.53
CA GLY A 117 -1.66 2.52 -5.68
C GLY A 117 -1.59 3.99 -6.07
N SER A 118 -2.21 4.31 -7.19
CA SER A 118 -2.09 5.60 -7.89
C SER A 118 -3.09 6.68 -7.45
N ASP A 119 -4.00 6.40 -6.51
CA ASP A 119 -5.04 7.36 -6.13
C ASP A 119 -4.43 8.54 -5.32
N ALA A 120 -3.97 9.58 -6.02
CA ALA A 120 -3.50 10.83 -5.44
C ALA A 120 -4.52 11.93 -5.79
N PRO A 121 -5.51 12.21 -4.92
CA PRO A 121 -6.55 13.20 -5.21
C PRO A 121 -5.96 14.61 -5.28
N GLY A 122 -6.65 15.53 -5.98
CA GLY A 122 -6.20 16.92 -6.10
C GLY A 122 -6.27 17.72 -4.79
N ALA A 123 -7.25 17.44 -3.93
CA ALA A 123 -7.44 18.12 -2.65
C ALA A 123 -6.71 17.38 -1.51
N THR A 124 -6.04 18.14 -0.64
CA THR A 124 -5.23 17.61 0.48
C THR A 124 -6.05 16.96 1.59
N ASN A 125 -7.32 17.34 1.73
CA ASN A 125 -8.24 16.77 2.68
C ASN A 125 -9.03 15.55 2.16
N ASN A 126 -8.84 15.12 0.91
CA ASN A 126 -9.64 14.02 0.37
C ASN A 126 -9.27 12.68 1.04
N PRO A 127 -10.26 11.93 1.58
CA PRO A 127 -10.00 10.65 2.26
C PRO A 127 -9.25 9.61 1.41
N ALA A 128 -9.45 9.60 0.08
CA ALA A 128 -8.78 8.67 -0.82
C ALA A 128 -7.25 8.84 -0.85
N GLY A 129 -6.76 10.03 -0.45
CA GLY A 129 -5.35 10.33 -0.32
C GLY A 129 -4.69 9.69 0.91
N LYS A 130 -5.45 9.21 1.89
CA LYS A 130 -4.91 8.57 3.10
C LYS A 130 -4.50 7.13 2.77
N LYS A 131 -3.20 6.86 2.71
CA LYS A 131 -2.65 5.60 2.17
C LYS A 131 -2.29 4.59 3.23
N LEU A 132 -1.67 5.03 4.33
CA LEU A 132 -1.20 4.14 5.38
C LEU A 132 -1.62 4.67 6.73
N ALA A 133 -2.56 3.97 7.38
CA ALA A 133 -2.89 4.20 8.77
C ALA A 133 -1.85 3.50 9.66
N VAL A 134 -1.22 4.25 10.57
CA VAL A 134 -0.52 3.70 11.73
C VAL A 134 -1.54 3.46 12.86
N TYR A 135 -2.50 4.36 12.99
CA TYR A 135 -3.65 4.22 13.89
C TYR A 135 -4.86 4.94 13.30
N ASN A 136 -6.03 4.32 13.40
CA ASN A 136 -7.31 4.94 13.08
C ASN A 136 -8.39 4.53 14.09
N THR A 137 -9.34 5.42 14.35
CA THR A 137 -10.55 5.06 15.10
C THR A 137 -11.52 4.31 14.20
N SER A 138 -12.34 3.45 14.79
CA SER A 138 -13.36 2.66 14.08
C SER A 138 -14.44 3.51 13.40
N THR A 139 -14.55 4.79 13.75
CA THR A 139 -15.52 5.75 13.20
C THR A 139 -14.90 6.75 12.22
N ALA A 140 -13.64 6.53 11.80
CA ALA A 140 -12.89 7.44 10.91
C ALA A 140 -12.78 8.89 11.42
N SER A 141 -12.96 9.11 12.73
CA SER A 141 -12.87 10.42 13.37
C SER A 141 -11.43 10.86 13.63
N SER A 142 -10.46 9.95 13.59
CA SER A 142 -9.05 10.27 13.74
C SER A 142 -8.19 9.29 12.95
N PHE A 143 -7.42 9.83 12.02
CA PHE A 143 -6.42 9.14 11.24
C PHE A 143 -5.02 9.63 11.61
N TYR A 144 -4.14 8.70 11.94
CA TYR A 144 -2.73 8.91 12.20
C TYR A 144 -1.94 8.08 11.19
N GLY A 145 -1.13 8.74 10.37
CA GLY A 145 -0.43 8.04 9.31
C GLY A 145 -0.03 8.94 8.16
N LEU A 146 0.15 8.32 7.00
CA LEU A 146 0.66 8.95 5.79
C LEU A 146 -0.42 9.07 4.73
N GLY A 147 -0.41 10.20 4.04
CA GLY A 147 -1.28 10.47 2.91
C GLY A 147 -0.53 11.10 1.76
N VAL A 148 -1.23 11.22 0.63
CA VAL A 148 -0.79 11.92 -0.56
C VAL A 148 -1.96 12.71 -1.16
N SER A 149 -1.63 13.83 -1.77
CA SER A 149 -2.44 14.44 -2.82
C SER A 149 -1.55 14.67 -4.03
N SER A 150 -2.11 15.14 -5.14
CA SER A 150 -1.31 15.52 -6.31
C SER A 150 -0.11 16.37 -5.89
N TYR A 151 1.10 15.84 -6.15
CA TYR A 151 2.38 16.50 -5.87
C TYR A 151 2.70 16.81 -4.40
N THR A 152 2.01 16.18 -3.44
CA THR A 152 2.20 16.48 -2.02
C THR A 152 2.20 15.21 -1.18
N LEU A 153 3.25 15.04 -0.37
CA LEU A 153 3.29 14.08 0.73
C LEU A 153 2.66 14.69 1.98
N GLN A 154 1.91 13.90 2.72
CA GLN A 154 1.13 14.36 3.87
C GLN A 154 1.42 13.54 5.12
N ILE A 155 1.45 14.22 6.27
CA ILE A 155 1.49 13.61 7.59
C ILE A 155 0.23 14.01 8.36
N HIS A 156 -0.49 13.01 8.82
CA HIS A 156 -1.70 13.18 9.61
C HIS A 156 -1.46 12.71 11.05
N ALA A 157 -1.96 13.52 12.00
CA ALA A 157 -1.93 13.20 13.42
C ALA A 157 -3.31 13.52 14.01
N GLY A 158 -4.25 12.58 13.86
CA GLY A 158 -5.61 12.73 14.36
C GLY A 158 -6.55 13.54 13.47
N SER A 159 -6.27 13.61 12.16
CA SER A 159 -7.20 14.28 11.22
C SER A 159 -8.48 13.44 11.04
N PRO A 160 -9.68 14.03 10.93
CA PRO A 160 -10.87 13.31 10.49
C PRO A 160 -10.72 12.80 9.04
N ALA A 161 -11.70 12.02 8.57
CA ALA A 161 -11.69 11.44 7.22
C ALA A 161 -11.43 12.48 6.13
N ASP A 162 -12.10 13.63 6.20
CA ASP A 162 -12.01 14.78 5.29
C ASP A 162 -11.20 15.94 5.89
N GLY A 163 -10.32 15.64 6.84
CA GLY A 163 -9.46 16.63 7.49
C GLY A 163 -8.14 16.84 6.76
N GLU A 164 -7.73 18.11 6.68
CA GLU A 164 -6.41 18.52 6.21
C GLU A 164 -5.28 17.83 7.00
N PRO A 165 -4.12 17.59 6.37
CA PRO A 165 -2.93 17.13 7.06
C PRO A 165 -2.36 18.20 8.00
N GLY A 166 -1.70 17.76 9.07
CA GLY A 166 -1.00 18.66 9.98
C GLY A 166 0.30 19.19 9.39
N MET A 167 0.95 18.39 8.54
CA MET A 167 2.18 18.74 7.84
C MET A 167 2.17 18.21 6.41
N VAL A 168 2.75 18.98 5.49
CA VAL A 168 2.92 18.62 4.08
C VAL A 168 4.35 18.85 3.61
N LEU A 169 4.77 18.07 2.61
CA LEU A 169 5.95 18.30 1.78
C LEU A 169 5.51 18.30 0.31
N THR A 170 5.67 19.44 -0.36
CA THR A 170 5.31 19.57 -1.79
C THR A 170 6.42 19.06 -2.70
N GLN A 171 6.11 18.79 -3.97
CA GLN A 171 7.08 18.37 -4.98
C GLN A 171 8.20 19.41 -5.20
N SER A 172 7.92 20.70 -4.99
CA SER A 172 8.90 21.79 -5.04
C SER A 172 9.75 21.92 -3.77
N GLY A 173 9.54 21.05 -2.76
CA GLY A 173 10.33 21.00 -1.53
C GLY A 173 9.86 21.96 -0.44
N ASN A 174 8.66 22.56 -0.57
CA ASN A 174 8.10 23.43 0.46
C ASN A 174 7.52 22.57 1.59
N VAL A 175 7.85 22.92 2.83
CA VAL A 175 7.26 22.31 4.02
C VAL A 175 6.17 23.24 4.55
N GLY A 176 4.97 22.72 4.73
CA GLY A 176 3.88 23.43 5.40
C GLY A 176 3.53 22.75 6.71
N ILE A 177 3.39 23.52 7.80
CA ILE A 177 2.87 23.03 9.09
C ILE A 177 1.68 23.89 9.47
N GLY A 178 0.50 23.27 9.56
CA GLY A 178 -0.78 24.00 9.61
C GLY A 178 -1.15 24.74 8.31
N ALA A 179 -0.32 24.61 7.27
CA ALA A 179 -0.50 25.18 5.94
C ALA A 179 -0.49 24.04 4.90
N PRO A 180 -1.64 23.47 4.52
CA PRO A 180 -1.69 22.36 3.55
C PRO A 180 -1.32 22.78 2.12
N SER A 181 -1.29 24.09 1.85
CA SER A 181 -0.85 24.69 0.59
C SER A 181 0.12 25.83 0.89
N PRO A 182 1.38 25.51 1.26
CA PRO A 182 2.38 26.53 1.58
C PRO A 182 2.69 27.39 0.35
N SER A 183 3.03 28.65 0.57
CA SER A 183 3.47 29.58 -0.45
C SER A 183 4.65 29.00 -1.23
N SER A 184 4.59 29.09 -2.57
CA SER A 184 5.67 28.63 -3.46
C SER A 184 6.98 29.38 -3.22
N SER A 185 6.92 30.57 -2.62
CA SER A 185 8.09 31.40 -2.29
C SER A 185 8.69 31.09 -0.91
N ALA A 186 8.10 30.18 -0.13
CA ALA A 186 8.56 29.85 1.21
C ALA A 186 9.07 28.40 1.28
N ILE A 187 10.33 28.19 1.70
CA ILE A 187 10.83 26.83 1.96
C ILE A 187 10.07 26.18 3.14
N LEU A 188 9.68 26.98 4.14
CA LEU A 188 8.89 26.57 5.30
C LEU A 188 7.79 27.61 5.56
N GLU A 189 6.56 27.15 5.68
CA GLU A 189 5.43 27.96 6.15
C GLU A 189 4.81 27.36 7.41
N LEU A 190 4.66 28.20 8.44
CA LEU A 190 4.00 27.86 9.69
C LEU A 190 2.72 28.70 9.78
N ALA A 191 1.55 28.08 9.66
CA ALA A 191 0.27 28.77 9.76
C ALA A 191 -0.47 28.38 11.05
N SER A 192 -0.83 29.38 11.84
CA SER A 192 -1.66 29.21 13.03
C SER A 192 -2.30 30.54 13.42
N THR A 193 -3.51 30.49 13.96
CA THR A 193 -4.21 31.65 14.53
C THR A 193 -4.02 31.77 16.05
N ASN A 194 -3.43 30.76 16.70
CA ASN A 194 -3.32 30.67 18.16
C ASN A 194 -1.97 30.15 18.68
N LYS A 195 -0.97 29.95 17.81
CA LYS A 195 0.39 29.55 18.16
C LYS A 195 1.39 30.46 17.48
N GLY A 196 2.53 30.68 18.13
CA GLY A 196 3.69 31.34 17.54
C GLY A 196 4.82 30.36 17.21
N PHE A 197 5.83 30.83 16.51
CA PHE A 197 7.09 30.11 16.37
C PHE A 197 7.94 30.26 17.62
N LEU A 198 8.36 29.15 18.23
CA LEU A 198 9.31 29.16 19.33
C LEU A 198 10.71 28.84 18.77
N PRO A 199 11.57 29.85 18.51
CA PRO A 199 12.91 29.61 18.00
C PRO A 199 13.76 28.85 19.03
N PRO A 200 14.90 28.26 18.63
CA PRO A 200 15.85 27.69 19.59
C PRO A 200 16.21 28.68 20.69
N ARG A 201 16.11 28.24 21.95
CA ARG A 201 16.38 29.06 23.14
C ARG A 201 17.65 28.60 23.81
N MET A 202 18.53 29.54 24.12
CA MET A 202 19.85 29.23 24.67
C MET A 202 20.41 30.40 25.47
N THR A 203 21.28 30.10 26.44
CA THR A 203 22.07 31.12 27.15
C THR A 203 23.12 31.73 26.21
N THR A 204 23.68 32.88 26.59
CA THR A 204 24.81 33.51 25.87
C THR A 204 25.98 32.54 25.66
N ALA A 205 26.36 31.78 26.70
CA ALA A 205 27.45 30.81 26.59
C ALA A 205 27.15 29.68 25.59
N GLN A 206 25.93 29.11 25.62
CA GLN A 206 25.51 28.06 24.67
C GLN A 206 25.45 28.58 23.23
N ARG A 207 24.94 29.80 23.04
CA ARG A 207 24.88 30.49 21.75
C ARG A 207 26.26 30.70 21.14
N ASP A 208 27.22 31.14 21.94
CA ASP A 208 28.58 31.39 21.47
C ASP A 208 29.34 30.10 21.13
N ALA A 209 28.95 28.99 21.77
CA ALA A 209 29.46 27.65 21.47
C ALA A 209 28.92 27.03 20.17
N VAL A 210 27.86 27.58 19.55
CA VAL A 210 27.34 27.07 18.26
C VAL A 210 28.42 27.23 17.18
N ASN A 211 28.77 26.15 16.46
CA ASN A 211 29.75 26.17 15.38
C ASN A 211 29.41 25.09 14.33
N PRO A 212 29.37 25.41 13.02
CA PRO A 212 29.50 26.74 12.42
C PRO A 212 28.28 27.65 12.67
N LYS A 213 28.47 28.97 12.57
CA LYS A 213 27.39 29.98 12.63
C LYS A 213 27.16 30.56 11.24
N PRO A 214 26.25 30.01 10.42
CA PRO A 214 25.92 30.63 9.13
C PRO A 214 25.26 31.98 9.35
N ALA A 215 25.50 32.94 8.44
CA ALA A 215 24.79 34.22 8.46
C ALA A 215 23.27 33.97 8.30
N GLY A 216 22.47 34.70 9.07
CA GLY A 216 21.02 34.51 9.16
C GLY A 216 20.56 33.47 10.20
N LEU A 217 21.47 32.81 10.93
CA LEU A 217 21.09 31.94 12.05
C LEU A 217 20.35 32.74 13.12
N MET A 218 19.14 32.32 13.47
CA MET A 218 18.24 33.01 14.41
C MET A 218 17.99 32.18 15.68
N ILE A 219 18.10 32.81 16.85
CA ILE A 219 17.87 32.20 18.17
C ILE A 219 17.24 33.21 19.14
N TYR A 220 16.62 32.74 20.22
CA TYR A 220 16.27 33.59 21.36
C TYR A 220 17.26 33.38 22.50
N ASN A 221 17.94 34.44 22.92
CA ASN A 221 18.93 34.38 23.98
C ASN A 221 18.26 34.59 25.34
N THR A 222 18.33 33.58 26.20
CA THR A 222 17.67 33.56 27.52
C THR A 222 18.46 34.25 28.64
N THR A 223 19.73 34.60 28.41
CA THR A 223 20.52 35.39 29.37
C THR A 223 20.18 36.87 29.27
N VAL A 224 19.98 37.36 28.04
CA VAL A 224 19.67 38.78 27.77
C VAL A 224 18.21 39.00 27.32
N ASN A 225 17.40 37.93 27.29
CA ASN A 225 15.96 37.93 26.99
C ASN A 225 15.58 38.61 25.67
N ILE A 226 16.36 38.40 24.62
CA ILE A 226 16.13 39.04 23.31
C ILE A 226 16.38 38.07 22.15
N MET A 227 15.61 38.26 21.07
CA MET A 227 15.84 37.57 19.81
C MET A 227 17.16 38.07 19.20
N GLN A 228 17.97 37.15 18.70
CA GLN A 228 19.26 37.47 18.08
C GLN A 228 19.45 36.71 16.78
N TYR A 229 20.21 37.29 15.86
CA TYR A 229 20.68 36.60 14.68
C TYR A 229 22.18 36.80 14.45
N TRP A 230 22.82 35.82 13.83
CA TRP A 230 24.22 35.93 13.43
C TRP A 230 24.32 36.61 12.06
N ASN A 231 25.08 37.69 11.94
CA ASN A 231 25.24 38.40 10.65
C ASN A 231 26.43 37.89 9.80
N GLY A 232 27.14 36.86 10.27
CA GLY A 232 28.40 36.38 9.67
C GLY A 232 29.63 36.64 10.53
N SER A 233 29.61 37.67 11.37
CA SER A 233 30.75 38.12 12.20
C SER A 233 30.41 38.35 13.67
N SER A 234 29.17 38.70 13.99
CA SER A 234 28.71 39.00 15.33
C SER A 234 27.23 38.66 15.52
N TRP A 235 26.84 38.43 16.78
CA TRP A 235 25.43 38.35 17.16
C TRP A 235 24.82 39.74 17.21
N ILE A 236 23.70 39.91 16.50
CA ILE A 236 22.92 41.14 16.44
C ILE A 236 21.62 40.95 17.22
N ASN A 237 21.28 41.91 18.06
CA ASN A 237 19.97 41.96 18.72
C ASN A 237 18.91 42.39 17.72
N TYR A 238 17.79 41.68 17.68
CA TYR A 238 16.61 42.14 16.97
C TYR A 238 15.94 43.22 17.84
N GLN A 239 16.01 44.48 17.41
CA GLN A 239 15.41 45.64 18.07
C GLN A 239 14.27 46.23 17.25
#